data_AF-A0A535RNC3-F1
#
_entry.id   AF-A0A535RNC3-F1
#
_cell.length_a   1.000
_cell.length_b   1.000
_cell.length_c   1.000
_cell.angle_alpha   90.00
_cell.angle_beta   90.00
_cell.angle_gamma   90.00
#
_symmetry.space_group_name_H-M   'P 1'
#
loop_
_entity.id
_entity.type
_entity.pdbx_description
1 polymer ?
#
loop_
_entity_poly.entity_id
_entity_poly.type
_entity_poly.pdbx_seq_one_letter_code
_entity_poly.pdbx_strand_id
1 'polypeptide(L)'
;GRPDHLSERGIEHLWAQFKRQGSYEEWQLIADVTFHDLRHDFAHRASQSGWSLEEIAVYAGHQTKDGAPAIATTARYTLPSRKQLKERVQLLQG
;
A
#
# COMPACT_ATOMS: atom_id res chain seq x y z
N GLY A 1 -25.67 0.73 -23.66
CA GLY A 1 -25.65 -0.06 -22.42
C GLY A 1 -24.76 0.63 -21.41
N ARG A 2 -25.15 0.70 -20.13
CA ARG A 2 -24.21 1.11 -19.08
C ARG A 2 -23.23 -0.05 -18.86
N PRO A 3 -21.93 0.22 -18.72
CA PRO A 3 -20.99 -0.83 -18.34
C PRO A 3 -21.30 -1.31 -16.92
N ASP A 4 -21.25 -2.63 -16.71
CA ASP A 4 -21.52 -3.26 -15.40
C ASP A 4 -20.36 -3.08 -14.40
N HIS A 5 -19.28 -2.41 -14.79
CA HIS A 5 -18.11 -2.14 -13.98
C HIS A 5 -17.59 -0.72 -14.22
N LEU A 6 -16.99 -0.14 -13.17
CA LEU A 6 -16.23 1.10 -13.31
C LEU A 6 -14.96 0.83 -14.10
N SER A 7 -14.67 1.70 -15.07
CA SER A 7 -13.37 1.69 -15.74
C SER A 7 -12.29 2.20 -14.79
N GLU A 8 -11.03 1.84 -15.06
CA GLU A 8 -9.87 2.38 -14.34
C GLU A 8 -9.88 3.92 -14.31
N ARG A 9 -10.14 4.55 -15.46
CA ARG A 9 -10.32 6.01 -15.56
C ARG A 9 -11.46 6.55 -14.71
N GLY A 10 -12.53 5.78 -14.53
CA GLY A 10 -13.63 6.15 -13.63
C GLY A 10 -13.19 6.16 -12.17
N ILE A 11 -12.40 5.17 -11.76
CA ILE A 11 -11.82 5.08 -10.42
C ILE A 11 -10.81 6.22 -10.18
N GLU A 12 -9.94 6.51 -11.14
CA GLU A 12 -9.02 7.65 -11.09
C GLU A 12 -9.77 8.99 -10.96
N HIS A 13 -10.88 9.14 -11.69
CA HIS A 13 -11.71 10.34 -11.59
C HIS A 13 -12.34 10.50 -10.21
N LEU A 14 -12.86 9.41 -9.63
CA LEU A 14 -13.40 9.41 -8.26
C LEU A 14 -12.33 9.78 -7.23
N TRP A 15 -11.11 9.28 -7.40
CA TRP A 15 -9.99 9.65 -6.53
C TRP A 15 -9.63 11.14 -6.63
N ALA A 16 -9.57 11.67 -7.86
CA ALA A 16 -9.36 13.09 -8.07
C ALA A 16 -10.50 13.95 -7.47
N GLN A 17 -11.74 13.49 -7.54
CA GLN A 17 -12.88 14.14 -6.89
C GLN A 17 -12.76 14.10 -5.37
N PHE A 18 -12.39 12.95 -4.79
CA PHE A 18 -12.18 12.80 -3.35
C PHE A 18 -11.11 13.77 -2.84
N LYS A 19 -9.94 13.84 -3.51
CA LYS A 19 -8.87 14.78 -3.13
C LYS A 19 -9.32 16.24 -3.09
N ARG A 20 -10.30 16.62 -3.92
CA ARG A 20 -10.83 17.99 -4.00
C ARG A 20 -11.84 18.34 -2.90
N GLN A 21 -12.28 17.37 -2.09
CA GLN A 21 -13.21 17.62 -0.99
C GLN A 21 -12.52 18.24 0.23
N GLY A 22 -11.21 18.07 0.37
CA GLY A 22 -10.42 18.68 1.44
C GLY A 22 -10.07 20.14 1.18
N SER A 23 -9.52 20.80 2.21
CA SER A 23 -8.88 22.12 2.07
C SER A 23 -7.66 22.05 1.13
N TYR A 24 -7.15 23.21 0.72
CA TYR A 24 -5.90 23.26 -0.05
C TYR A 24 -4.73 22.60 0.72
N GLU A 25 -4.67 22.81 2.03
CA GLU A 25 -3.64 22.24 2.90
C GLU A 25 -3.75 20.71 2.98
N GLU A 26 -4.96 20.18 3.15
CA GLU A 26 -5.21 18.73 3.16
C GLU A 26 -4.93 18.11 1.78
N TRP A 27 -5.31 18.78 0.70
CA TRP A 27 -5.02 18.35 -0.65
C TRP A 27 -3.50 18.23 -0.88
N GLN A 28 -2.70 19.19 -0.41
CA GLN A 28 -1.25 19.15 -0.54
C GLN A 28 -0.62 17.93 0.14
N LEU A 29 -1.21 17.41 1.22
CA LEU A 29 -0.71 16.22 1.92
C LEU A 29 -0.90 14.92 1.12
N ILE A 30 -1.88 14.87 0.23
CA ILE A 30 -2.24 13.66 -0.51
C ILE A 30 -2.17 13.83 -2.03
N ALA A 31 -1.66 14.96 -2.52
CA ALA A 31 -1.70 15.32 -3.94
C ALA A 31 -1.01 14.27 -4.83
N ASP A 32 0.11 13.73 -4.37
CA ASP A 32 0.96 12.74 -5.03
C ASP A 32 0.59 11.29 -4.72
N VAL A 33 -0.26 11.04 -3.72
CA VAL A 33 -0.69 9.67 -3.34
C VAL A 33 -1.39 8.97 -4.50
N THR A 34 -0.85 7.83 -4.90
CA THR A 34 -1.38 6.94 -5.93
C THR A 34 -2.06 5.71 -5.32
N PHE A 35 -2.83 4.97 -6.12
CA PHE A 35 -3.38 3.68 -5.68
C PHE A 35 -2.29 2.65 -5.34
N HIS A 36 -1.10 2.77 -5.93
CA HIS A 36 0.03 1.91 -5.59
C HIS A 36 0.54 2.19 -4.18
N ASP A 37 0.58 3.46 -3.77
CA ASP A 37 0.95 3.86 -2.41
C ASP A 37 -0.08 3.36 -1.39
N LEU A 38 -1.38 3.45 -1.72
CA LEU A 38 -2.45 2.90 -0.88
C LEU A 38 -2.33 1.38 -0.71
N ARG A 39 -1.95 0.66 -1.76
CA ARG A 39 -1.70 -0.80 -1.69
C ARG A 39 -0.51 -1.13 -0.79
N HIS A 40 0.56 -0.32 -0.82
CA HIS A 40 1.71 -0.50 0.08
C HIS A 40 1.37 -0.18 1.53
N ASP A 41 0.63 0.91 1.75
CA ASP A 41 0.16 1.33 3.07
C ASP A 41 -0.73 0.26 3.71
N PHE A 42 -1.61 -0.37 2.92
CA PHE A 42 -2.35 -1.57 3.34
C PHE A 42 -1.40 -2.71 3.76
N ALA A 43 -0.45 -3.10 2.91
CA ALA A 43 0.46 -4.20 3.20
C ALA A 43 1.28 -3.95 4.48
N HIS A 44 1.72 -2.71 4.68
CA HIS A 44 2.42 -2.28 5.89
C HIS A 44 1.56 -2.45 7.15
N ARG A 45 0.32 -1.92 7.14
CA ARG A 45 -0.60 -2.02 8.28
C ARG A 45 -1.06 -3.45 8.56
N ALA A 46 -1.26 -4.27 7.52
CA ALA A 46 -1.58 -5.69 7.68
C ALA A 46 -0.44 -6.44 8.39
N SER A 47 0.81 -6.18 8.01
CA SER A 47 1.98 -6.76 8.68
C SER A 47 2.07 -6.33 10.15
N GLN A 48 1.85 -5.04 10.46
CA GLN A 48 1.80 -4.54 11.84
C GLN A 48 0.66 -5.16 12.66
N SER A 49 -0.42 -5.58 11.99
CA SER A 49 -1.57 -6.25 12.60
C SER A 49 -1.39 -7.76 12.75
N GLY A 50 -0.21 -8.29 12.41
CA GLY A 50 0.14 -9.71 12.61
C GLY A 50 -0.19 -10.64 11.45
N TRP A 51 -0.55 -10.11 10.27
CA TRP A 51 -0.75 -10.94 9.08
C TRP A 51 0.58 -11.55 8.62
N SER A 52 0.52 -12.79 8.13
CA SER A 52 1.66 -13.43 7.49
C SER A 52 2.00 -12.77 6.14
N LEU A 53 3.25 -12.94 5.69
CA LEU A 53 3.67 -12.41 4.38
C LEU A 53 2.93 -13.10 3.24
N GLU A 54 2.53 -14.35 3.43
CA GLU A 54 1.73 -15.17 2.52
C GLU A 54 0.34 -14.58 2.34
N GLU A 55 -0.38 -14.29 3.44
CA GLU A 55 -1.72 -13.68 3.40
C GLU A 55 -1.68 -12.29 2.73
N ILE A 56 -0.67 -11.48 3.07
CA ILE A 56 -0.49 -10.16 2.46
C ILE A 56 -0.17 -10.29 0.97
N ALA A 57 0.70 -11.24 0.58
CA ALA A 57 1.05 -11.47 -0.82
C ALA A 57 -0.18 -11.89 -1.64
N VAL A 58 -1.01 -12.79 -1.10
CA VAL A 58 -2.26 -13.21 -1.76
C VAL A 58 -3.21 -12.03 -1.91
N TYR A 59 -3.45 -11.27 -0.84
CA TYR A 59 -4.39 -10.14 -0.88
C TYR A 59 -3.90 -9.00 -1.78
N ALA A 60 -2.60 -8.71 -1.74
CA ALA A 60 -2.01 -7.75 -2.63
C ALA A 60 -1.96 -8.25 -4.07
N GLY A 61 -2.26 -9.52 -4.39
CA GLY A 61 -2.11 -10.07 -5.74
C GLY A 61 -0.65 -10.24 -6.18
N HIS A 62 0.28 -10.34 -5.23
CA HIS A 62 1.66 -10.74 -5.48
C HIS A 62 1.72 -12.26 -5.65
N GLN A 63 1.44 -12.75 -6.85
CA GLN A 63 1.53 -14.17 -7.18
C GLN A 63 2.57 -14.39 -8.29
N THR A 64 3.27 -15.53 -8.22
CA THR A 64 4.07 -16.02 -9.34
C THR A 64 3.14 -16.52 -10.45
N LYS A 65 3.70 -16.83 -11.63
CA LYS A 65 2.94 -17.36 -12.76
C LYS A 65 2.20 -18.66 -12.42
N ASP A 66 2.70 -19.40 -11.44
CA ASP A 66 2.13 -20.67 -10.98
C ASP A 66 1.17 -20.49 -9.79
N GLY A 67 0.82 -19.25 -9.45
CA GLY A 67 -0.14 -18.92 -8.37
C GLY A 67 0.44 -18.92 -6.96
N ALA A 68 1.73 -19.22 -6.79
CA ALA A 68 2.37 -19.20 -5.48
C ALA A 68 2.58 -17.75 -4.99
N PRO A 69 2.42 -17.45 -3.69
CA PRO A 69 2.67 -16.12 -3.15
C PRO A 69 4.12 -15.65 -3.40
N ALA A 70 4.29 -14.48 -4.01
CA ALA A 70 5.60 -13.90 -4.31
C ALA A 70 6.14 -13.13 -3.08
N ILE A 71 6.58 -13.89 -2.07
CA ILE A 71 7.02 -13.38 -0.77
C ILE A 71 8.11 -12.31 -0.88
N ALA A 72 9.06 -12.47 -1.81
CA ALA A 72 10.15 -11.49 -2.00
C ALA A 72 9.66 -10.09 -2.41
N THR A 73 8.56 -10.00 -3.17
CA THR A 73 7.94 -8.74 -3.56
C THR A 73 7.20 -8.11 -2.38
N THR A 74 6.52 -8.90 -1.56
CA THR A 74 5.80 -8.45 -0.36
C THR A 74 6.75 -8.03 0.77
N ALA A 75 7.86 -8.73 0.95
CA ALA A 75 8.89 -8.44 1.94
C ALA A 75 9.45 -7.02 1.82
N ARG A 76 9.52 -6.47 0.60
CA ARG A 76 10.06 -5.13 0.33
C ARG A 76 9.27 -4.00 1.01
N TYR A 77 7.98 -4.20 1.25
CA TYR A 77 7.06 -3.16 1.76
C TYR A 77 6.55 -3.44 3.18
N THR A 78 6.80 -4.65 3.67
CA THR A 78 6.41 -5.11 5.02
C THR A 78 7.60 -5.11 5.97
N LEU A 79 8.82 -5.39 5.48
CA LEU A 79 10.00 -5.40 6.33
C LEU A 79 10.59 -3.98 6.47
N PRO A 80 10.99 -3.58 7.69
CA PRO A 80 11.70 -2.33 7.89
C PRO A 80 13.02 -2.34 7.13
N SER A 81 13.32 -1.23 6.46
CA SER A 81 14.61 -1.00 5.82
C SER A 81 15.75 -1.10 6.82
N ARG A 82 16.96 -1.36 6.32
CA ARG A 82 18.18 -1.41 7.15
C ARG A 82 18.40 -0.12 7.97
N LYS A 83 17.95 1.03 7.45
CA LYS A 83 17.95 2.32 8.15
C LYS A 83 16.97 2.32 9.32
N GLN A 84 15.72 1.93 9.10
CA GLN A 84 14.69 1.84 10.13
C GLN A 84 15.06 0.82 11.23
N LEU A 85 15.70 -0.29 10.86
CA LEU A 85 16.24 -1.24 11.83
C LEU A 85 17.34 -0.61 12.69
N LYS A 86 18.27 0.14 12.09
CA LYS A 86 19.36 0.81 12.82
C LYS A 86 18.83 1.87 13.78
N GLU A 87 17.85 2.67 13.36
CA GLU A 87 17.17 3.66 14.21
C GLU A 87 16.46 2.99 15.40
N ARG A 88 15.74 1.87 15.17
CA ARG A 88 15.11 1.11 16.27
C ARG A 88 16.13 0.49 17.23
N VAL A 89 17.25 -0.02 16.72
CA VAL A 89 18.32 -0.59 17.56
C VAL A 89 18.98 0.51 18.41
N GLN A 90 19.15 1.72 17.88
CA GLN A 90 19.65 2.86 18.65
C GLN A 90 18.71 3.28 19.78
N LEU A 91 17.39 3.13 19.60
CA LEU A 91 16.40 3.39 20.65
C LEU A 91 16.39 2.32 21.77
N LEU A 92 16.98 1.15 21.53
CA LEU A 92 17.09 0.08 22.53
C LEU A 92 18.38 0.17 23.36
N GLN A 93 19.36 0.97 22.94
CA GLN A 93 20.54 1.27 23.73
C GLN A 93 20.20 2.41 24.70
N GLY A 94 19.70 2.03 25.88
CA GLY A 94 19.66 2.88 27.07
C GLY A 94 21.05 3.06 27.68
#